data_AF-A0A1M3NVB0-F1
#
_entry.id   AF-A0A1M3NVB0-F1
#
_cell.length_a   1.000
_cell.length_b   1.000
_cell.length_c   1.000
_cell.angle_alpha   90.00
_cell.angle_beta   90.00
_cell.angle_gamma   90.00
#
_symmetry.space_group_name_H-M   'P 1'
#
loop_
_entity.id
_entity.type
_entity.pdbx_description
1 polymer ?
#
loop_
_entity_poly.entity_id
_entity_poly.type
_entity_poly.pdbx_seq_one_letter_code
_entity_poly.pdbx_strand_id
1 'polypeptide(L)' 'MPTASLLTAAIEAGAKAFHDAHREKKFLTWESSTEQYREGIRALVRPAVEAAVRVALAQGGHPPAYV' A
#
# COMPACT_ATOMS: atom_id res chain seq x y z
N MET A 1 -9.78 8.56 16.88
CA MET A 1 -8.79 8.22 15.83
C MET A 1 -9.14 9.05 14.61
N PRO A 2 -8.27 9.96 14.11
CA PRO A 2 -8.56 10.61 12.84
C PRO A 2 -8.59 9.51 11.78
N THR A 3 -9.68 9.40 11.04
CA THR A 3 -9.80 8.50 9.88
C THR A 3 -8.65 8.80 8.93
N ALA A 4 -7.71 7.86 8.78
CA ALA A 4 -6.64 7.98 7.81
C ALA A 4 -7.25 8.26 6.44
N SER A 5 -6.65 9.19 5.69
CA SER A 5 -7.13 9.49 4.34
C SER A 5 -7.13 8.22 3.49
N LEU A 6 -8.06 8.10 2.52
CA LEU A 6 -8.12 6.94 1.62
C LEU A 6 -6.76 6.66 0.98
N LEU A 7 -5.99 7.71 0.66
CA LEU A 7 -4.65 7.58 0.13
C LEU A 7 -3.67 6.98 1.15
N THR A 8 -3.71 7.40 2.41
CA THR A 8 -2.88 6.82 3.48
C THR A 8 -3.17 5.32 3.64
N ALA A 9 -4.45 4.93 3.65
CA ALA A 9 -4.85 3.52 3.73
C ALA A 9 -4.41 2.72 2.50
N ALA A 10 -4.55 3.29 1.29
CA ALA A 10 -4.09 2.66 0.06
C ALA A 10 -2.57 2.45 0.04
N ILE A 11 -1.79 3.41 0.56
CA ILE A 11 -0.33 3.29 0.65
C ILE A 11 0.07 2.21 1.64
N GLU A 12 -0.57 2.13 2.80
CA GLU A 12 -0.32 1.06 3.78
C GLU A 12 -0.65 -0.31 3.19
N ALA A 13 -1.80 -0.45 2.52
CA ALA A 13 -2.19 -1.68 1.85
C ALA A 13 -1.21 -2.09 0.74
N GLY A 14 -0.79 -1.13 -0.09
CA GLY A 14 0.20 -1.36 -1.15
C GLY A 14 1.57 -1.74 -0.60
N ALA A 15 1.99 -1.13 0.51
CA ALA A 15 3.27 -1.42 1.15
C ALA A 15 3.29 -2.84 1.75
N LYS A 16 2.22 -3.22 2.46
CA LYS A 16 2.06 -4.58 2.96
C LYS A 16 2.04 -5.61 1.83
N ALA A 17 1.25 -5.37 0.78
CA ALA A 17 1.17 -6.28 -0.36
C ALA A 17 2.53 -6.44 -1.06
N PHE A 18 3.28 -5.34 -1.25
CA PHE A 18 4.63 -5.38 -1.79
C PHE A 18 5.55 -6.21 -0.91
N HIS A 19 5.55 -5.97 0.41
CA HIS A 19 6.35 -6.74 1.35
C HIS A 19 6.00 -8.23 1.26
N ASP A 20 4.73 -8.60 1.40
CA ASP A 20 4.29 -10.00 1.40
C ASP A 20 4.62 -10.72 0.09
N ALA A 21 4.57 -10.02 -1.06
CA ALA A 21 4.94 -10.58 -2.36
C ALA A 21 6.45 -10.84 -2.52
N HIS A 22 7.30 -10.07 -1.84
CA HIS A 22 8.77 -10.16 -1.92
C HIS A 22 9.41 -10.78 -0.68
N ARG A 23 8.62 -11.06 0.37
CA ARG A 23 9.11 -11.60 1.63
C ARG A 23 9.54 -13.05 1.45
N GLU A 24 10.79 -13.35 1.77
CA GLU A 24 11.24 -14.74 1.89
C GLU A 24 10.65 -15.43 3.12
N LYS A 25 10.50 -16.76 3.08
CA LYS A 25 9.86 -17.55 4.16
C LYS A 25 10.47 -17.33 5.56
N LYS A 26 11.72 -16.88 5.66
CA LYS A 26 12.44 -16.67 6.92
C LYS A 26 12.46 -15.22 7.40
N PHE A 27 11.92 -14.29 6.62
CA PHE A 27 11.92 -12.87 6.97
C PHE A 27 10.74 -12.54 7.88
N LEU A 28 10.87 -11.45 8.64
CA LEU A 28 9.81 -10.94 9.52
C LEU A 28 8.54 -10.66 8.71
N THR A 29 7.38 -10.91 9.30
CA THR A 29 6.10 -10.47 8.74
C THR A 29 6.01 -8.94 8.75
N TRP A 30 5.04 -8.39 8.01
CA TRP A 30 4.79 -6.94 7.99
C TRP A 30 4.56 -6.37 9.40
N GLU A 31 3.74 -7.04 10.20
CA GLU A 31 3.38 -6.64 11.55
C GLU A 31 4.59 -6.71 12.50
N SER A 32 5.49 -7.66 12.26
CA SER A 32 6.70 -7.87 13.08
C SER A 32 7.90 -7.02 12.62
N SER A 33 7.80 -6.36 11.46
CA SER A 33 8.85 -5.52 10.93
C SER A 33 9.01 -4.23 11.74
N THR A 34 10.17 -3.60 11.67
CA THR A 34 10.39 -2.31 12.35
C THR A 34 9.60 -1.20 11.64
N GLU A 35 9.23 -0.16 12.39
CA GLU A 35 8.53 0.98 11.81
C GLU A 35 9.38 1.70 10.75
N GLN A 36 10.70 1.81 10.97
CA GLN A 36 11.63 2.39 10.01
C GLN A 36 11.63 1.63 8.67
N TYR A 37 11.59 0.30 8.71
CA TYR A 37 11.49 -0.50 7.50
C TYR A 37 10.13 -0.30 6.81
N ARG A 38 9.03 -0.35 7.56
CA ARG A 38 7.68 -0.09 7.02
C ARG A 38 7.57 1.28 6.38
N GLU A 39 8.14 2.32 6.99
CA GLU A 39 8.23 3.67 6.43
C GLU A 39 8.98 3.67 5.09
N GLY A 40 10.11 2.94 5.01
CA GLY A 40 10.86 2.78 3.77
C GLY A 40 10.05 2.15 2.65
N ILE A 41 9.30 1.07 2.95
CA ILE A 41 8.44 0.43 1.95
C ILE A 41 7.26 1.32 1.57
N ARG A 42 6.63 2.01 2.52
CA ARG A 42 5.59 3.02 2.23
C ARG A 42 6.10 4.11 1.30
N ALA A 43 7.30 4.64 1.55
CA ALA A 43 7.93 5.63 0.69
C ALA A 43 8.22 5.08 -0.71
N LEU A 44 8.69 3.83 -0.80
CA LEU A 44 8.98 3.15 -2.06
C LEU A 44 7.72 2.99 -2.95
N VAL A 45 6.61 2.51 -2.37
CA VAL A 45 5.38 2.23 -3.14
C VAL A 45 4.51 3.46 -3.40
N ARG A 46 4.69 4.52 -2.60
CA ARG A 46 3.84 5.72 -2.62
C ARG A 46 3.62 6.30 -4.03
N PRO A 47 4.63 6.51 -4.89
CA PRO A 47 4.39 7.10 -6.21
C PRO A 47 3.46 6.27 -7.10
N ALA A 48 3.61 4.94 -7.04
CA ALA A 48 2.78 4.02 -7.82
C ALA A 48 1.33 4.01 -7.29
N VAL A 49 1.16 3.95 -5.97
CA VAL A 49 -0.17 3.97 -5.35
C VAL A 49 -0.87 5.30 -5.59
N GLU A 50 -0.18 6.44 -5.45
CA GLU A 50 -0.74 7.76 -5.74
C GLU A 50 -1.17 7.92 -7.20
N ALA A 51 -0.44 7.33 -8.14
CA ALA A 51 -0.84 7.30 -9.55
C ALA A 51 -2.10 6.44 -9.75
N ALA A 52 -2.14 5.24 -9.18
CA ALA A 52 -3.29 4.34 -9.27
C ALA A 52 -4.57 4.94 -8.66
N VAL A 53 -4.45 5.55 -7.47
CA VAL A 53 -5.58 6.23 -6.81
C VAL A 53 -6.09 7.40 -7.64
N ARG A 54 -5.19 8.19 -8.25
CA ARG A 54 -5.60 9.29 -9.16
C ARG A 54 -6.39 8.77 -10.35
N VAL A 55 -5.94 7.68 -10.99
CA VAL A 55 -6.68 7.05 -12.10
C VAL A 55 -8.05 6.54 -11.63
N ALA A 56 -8.09 5.82 -10.50
CA ALA A 56 -9.33 5.27 -9.96
C ALA A 56 -10.37 6.36 -9.61
N LEU A 57 -9.93 7.48 -9.02
CA LEU A 57 -10.80 8.61 -8.70
C LEU A 57 -11.26 9.37 -9.96
N ALA A 58 -10.37 9.55 -10.94
CA ALA A 58 -10.71 10.18 -12.22
C ALA A 58 -11.71 9.34 -13.05
N GLN A 59 -11.73 8.02 -12.85
CA GLN A 59 -12.68 7.11 -13.52
C GLN A 59 -14.07 7.05 -12.87
N GLY A 60 -14.33 7.80 -11.79
CA GLY A 60 -15.67 7.97 -11.25
C GLY A 60 -16.30 6.67 -10.71
N GLY A 61 -15.84 6.20 -9.55
CA GLY A 61 -16.69 5.42 -8.64
C GLY A 61 -17.08 3.99 -9.04
N HIS A 62 -16.45 3.37 -10.04
CA HIS A 62 -16.58 1.92 -10.23
C HIS A 62 -15.20 1.27 -10.14
N PRO A 63 -14.91 0.43 -9.12
CA PRO A 63 -13.76 -0.43 -9.22
C PRO A 63 -13.95 -1.30 -10.46
N PRO A 64 -12.94 -1.45 -11.32
CA PRO A 64 -13.03 -2.43 -12.39
C PRO A 64 -13.23 -3.78 -11.71
N ALA A 65 -14.19 -4.55 -12.22
CA ALA A 65 -14.32 -5.95 -11.89
C ALA A 65 -13.05 -6.64 -12.42
N TYR A 66 -11.98 -6.65 -11.63
CA TYR A 66 -10.78 -7.39 -11.98
C TYR A 66 -10.96 -8.84 -11.57
N VAL A 67 -10.78 -9.67 -12.59
CA VAL A 67 -10.46 -11.11 -12.60
C VAL A 67 -9.21 -11.38 -11.77
#